data_AF-A0A834ET37-F1
#
_entry.id   AF-A0A834ET37-F1
#
_cell.length_a   1.000
_cell.length_b   1.000
_cell.length_c   1.000
_cell.angle_alpha   90.00
_cell.angle_beta   90.00
_cell.angle_gamma   90.00
#
_symmetry.space_group_name_H-M   'P 1'
#
loop_
_entity.id
_entity.type
_entity.pdbx_description
1 polymer ?
#
loop_
_entity_poly.entity_id
_entity_poly.type
_entity_poly.pdbx_seq_one_letter_code
_entity_poly.pdbx_strand_id
1 'polypeptide(L)'
;MASMLLTRWLACSFQRNYRLLVPGSRHISQAAAKVDVEFDYDGPLMKTEVPGPRSQELMKKLNIIQNAEAVHFFCNYEESRGNYLVDVDGNRMLDLYSQISSVPIGYSHPALLKLVQQPQNASTFINRPALGILPPENFVEKLRESLLSVAPKGMSQLITMACGSCSNENAFKTIFMWYRSKERGQTGFSKEELETCMVNQAPGCPDYSILSFMGAFHGRTMGCLATTHSKAILLICDFCP
;
A
#
# COMPACT_ATOMS: atom_id res chain seq x y z
N MET A 1 66.19 -6.83 6.38
CA MET A 1 65.04 -6.60 7.28
C MET A 1 63.85 -7.43 6.82
N ALA A 2 63.98 -8.74 7.00
CA ALA A 2 63.02 -9.76 6.61
C ALA A 2 62.58 -10.46 7.91
N SER A 3 61.56 -9.92 8.58
CA SER A 3 60.98 -10.55 9.79
C SER A 3 59.59 -10.01 10.17
N MET A 4 58.84 -9.36 9.28
CA MET A 4 57.54 -8.76 9.64
C MET A 4 56.39 -9.00 8.64
N LEU A 5 56.49 -9.99 7.75
CA LEU A 5 55.45 -10.28 6.76
C LEU A 5 54.88 -11.71 6.81
N LEU A 6 55.08 -12.45 7.90
CA LEU A 6 54.64 -13.86 8.03
C LEU A 6 53.61 -14.13 9.13
N THR A 7 53.08 -13.11 9.82
CA THR A 7 52.11 -13.29 10.92
C THR A 7 50.68 -12.86 10.61
N ARG A 8 50.34 -12.53 9.36
CA ARG A 8 48.95 -12.15 8.98
C ARG A 8 48.18 -13.16 8.13
N TRP A 9 48.74 -14.34 7.85
CA TRP A 9 48.12 -15.35 6.98
C TRP A 9 47.62 -16.62 7.69
N LEU A 10 47.60 -16.66 9.03
CA LEU A 10 47.14 -17.83 9.81
C LEU A 10 45.97 -17.56 10.77
N ALA A 11 45.27 -16.42 10.63
CA ALA A 11 44.15 -16.07 11.51
C ALA A 11 42.78 -15.99 10.79
N CYS A 12 42.64 -16.53 9.57
CA CYS A 12 41.42 -16.41 8.77
C CYS A 12 40.82 -17.76 8.34
N SER A 13 41.00 -18.81 9.15
CA SER A 13 40.51 -20.16 8.82
C SER A 13 39.85 -20.90 9.98
N PHE A 14 39.31 -20.17 10.98
CA PHE A 14 38.60 -20.81 12.09
C PHE A 14 37.48 -19.93 12.70
N GLN A 15 36.52 -19.51 11.89
CA GLN A 15 35.19 -19.10 12.39
C GLN A 15 34.10 -19.78 11.57
N ARG A 16 34.07 -21.11 11.70
CA ARG A 16 32.95 -21.96 11.29
C ARG A 16 32.02 -22.08 12.49
N ASN A 17 30.74 -21.75 12.27
CA ASN A 17 29.59 -22.11 13.10
C ASN A 17 29.49 -21.51 14.53
N TYR A 18 29.04 -20.27 14.62
CA TYR A 18 28.21 -19.84 15.74
C TYR A 18 26.89 -19.29 15.21
N ARG A 19 25.91 -20.19 15.02
CA ARG A 19 24.50 -19.80 14.95
C ARG A 19 24.11 -19.36 16.37
N LEU A 20 24.23 -18.07 16.65
CA LEU A 20 23.57 -17.45 17.79
C LEU A 20 22.06 -17.50 17.50
N LEU A 21 21.38 -18.43 18.17
CA LEU A 21 19.94 -18.44 18.34
C LEU A 21 19.56 -17.19 19.15
N VAL A 22 19.22 -16.11 18.45
CA VAL A 22 18.55 -14.97 19.08
C VAL A 22 17.13 -15.42 19.43
N PRO A 23 16.70 -15.39 20.70
CA PRO A 23 15.33 -15.68 21.05
C PRO A 23 14.44 -14.59 20.43
N GLY A 24 13.59 -14.97 19.49
CA GLY A 24 12.55 -14.08 18.99
C GLY A 24 11.54 -13.81 20.10
N SER A 25 11.69 -12.69 20.80
CA SER A 25 10.63 -12.17 21.67
C SER A 25 9.41 -11.87 20.82
N ARG A 26 8.32 -12.62 21.02
CA ARG A 26 7.00 -12.16 20.59
C ARG A 26 6.64 -11.03 21.54
N HIS A 27 6.76 -9.79 21.08
CA HIS A 27 6.08 -8.68 21.75
C HIS A 27 4.58 -8.94 21.61
N ILE A 28 3.97 -9.44 22.69
CA ILE A 28 2.53 -9.40 22.87
C ILE A 28 2.18 -7.92 22.86
N SER A 29 1.38 -7.48 21.88
CA SER A 29 0.84 -6.12 21.87
C SER A 29 0.18 -5.88 23.22
N GLN A 30 0.78 -5.03 24.05
CA GLN A 30 0.07 -4.51 25.21
C GLN A 30 -1.18 -3.82 24.68
N ALA A 31 -2.34 -4.17 25.25
CA ALA A 31 -3.56 -3.42 25.02
C ALA A 31 -3.23 -1.93 25.24
N ALA A 32 -3.55 -1.10 24.24
CA ALA A 32 -3.32 0.33 24.36
C ALA A 32 -3.90 0.81 25.69
N ALA A 33 -3.09 1.57 26.45
CA ALA A 33 -3.58 2.17 27.69
C ALA A 33 -4.90 2.88 27.39
N LYS A 34 -5.93 2.60 28.19
CA LYS A 34 -7.23 3.25 28.10
C LYS A 34 -6.99 4.75 28.30
N VAL A 35 -6.87 5.49 27.20
CA VAL A 35 -6.85 6.94 27.27
C VAL A 35 -8.30 7.33 27.46
N ASP A 36 -8.62 7.94 28.61
CA ASP A 36 -9.93 8.55 28.91
C ASP A 36 -10.16 9.75 27.97
N VAL A 37 -10.36 9.46 26.69
CA VAL A 37 -10.85 10.42 25.72
C VAL A 37 -12.12 9.79 25.19
N GLU A 38 -13.24 10.46 25.47
CA GLU A 38 -14.55 10.25 24.87
C GLU A 38 -14.45 10.56 23.36
N PHE A 39 -13.73 9.70 22.64
CA PHE A 39 -13.35 9.86 21.24
C PHE A 39 -14.43 9.32 20.32
N ASP A 40 -15.09 8.24 20.75
CA ASP A 40 -16.10 7.54 19.98
C ASP A 40 -17.51 7.91 20.47
N TYR A 41 -18.54 7.60 19.68
CA TYR A 41 -19.93 7.70 20.12
C TYR A 41 -20.35 6.47 20.93
N ASP A 42 -21.35 6.62 21.80
CA ASP A 42 -21.89 5.49 22.60
C ASP A 42 -22.70 4.48 21.78
N GLY A 43 -23.24 4.89 20.62
CA GLY A 43 -24.16 4.06 19.85
C GLY A 43 -24.66 4.70 18.56
N PRO A 44 -25.27 3.90 17.67
CA PRO A 44 -25.88 4.40 16.44
C PRO A 44 -27.09 5.30 16.75
N LEU A 45 -27.41 6.21 15.84
CA LEU A 45 -28.56 7.12 15.95
C LEU A 45 -29.13 7.36 14.56
N MET A 46 -30.24 6.69 14.25
CA MET A 46 -30.90 6.78 12.95
C MET A 46 -32.02 7.81 12.99
N LYS A 47 -32.09 8.66 11.96
CA LYS A 47 -33.10 9.71 11.77
C LYS A 47 -34.00 9.44 10.57
N THR A 48 -33.47 8.77 9.54
CA THR A 48 -34.17 8.44 8.30
C THR A 48 -33.84 7.01 7.85
N GLU A 49 -34.50 6.55 6.80
CA GLU A 49 -33.96 5.46 5.98
C GLU A 49 -32.64 5.87 5.28
N VAL A 50 -31.87 4.89 4.82
CA VAL A 50 -30.60 5.09 4.13
C VAL A 50 -30.67 4.44 2.74
N PRO A 51 -30.42 5.18 1.63
CA PRO A 51 -30.05 6.60 1.59
C PRO A 51 -31.24 7.53 1.89
N GLY A 52 -30.99 8.56 2.71
CA GLY A 52 -31.99 9.59 3.03
C GLY A 52 -32.20 10.59 1.88
N PRO A 53 -33.16 11.53 2.02
CA PRO A 53 -33.54 12.46 0.96
C PRO A 53 -32.38 13.33 0.46
N ARG A 54 -31.49 13.77 1.35
CA ARG A 54 -30.33 14.58 0.97
C ARG A 54 -29.30 13.76 0.22
N SER A 55 -29.02 12.54 0.68
CA SER A 55 -28.17 11.59 -0.04
C SER A 55 -28.70 11.32 -1.45
N GLN A 56 -30.00 11.04 -1.60
CA GLN A 56 -30.63 10.78 -2.90
C GLN A 56 -30.52 11.99 -3.84
N GLU A 57 -30.69 13.22 -3.33
CA GLU A 57 -30.50 14.44 -4.12
C GLU A 57 -29.06 14.55 -4.65
N LEU A 58 -28.06 14.29 -3.80
CA LEU A 58 -26.64 14.32 -4.18
C LEU A 58 -26.29 13.19 -5.17
N MET A 59 -26.85 12.00 -4.98
CA MET A 59 -26.69 10.88 -5.92
C MET A 59 -27.22 11.23 -7.30
N LYS A 60 -28.40 11.86 -7.40
CA LYS A 60 -28.94 12.34 -8.69
C LYS A 60 -28.00 13.34 -9.37
N LYS A 61 -27.43 14.28 -8.61
CA LYS A 61 -26.45 15.26 -9.14
C LYS A 61 -25.18 14.57 -9.64
N LEU A 62 -24.65 13.61 -8.89
CA LEU A 62 -23.46 12.86 -9.27
C LEU A 62 -23.71 12.00 -10.51
N ASN A 63 -24.90 11.41 -10.63
CA ASN A 63 -25.26 10.53 -11.74
C ASN A 63 -25.31 11.26 -13.11
N ILE A 64 -25.38 12.59 -13.11
CA ILE A 64 -25.32 13.39 -14.35
C ILE A 64 -23.91 13.34 -14.96
N ILE A 65 -22.87 13.22 -14.14
CA ILE A 65 -21.47 13.35 -14.58
C ILE A 65 -20.71 12.03 -14.64
N GLN A 66 -21.16 11.01 -13.90
CA GLN A 66 -20.61 9.66 -13.92
C GLN A 66 -21.67 8.66 -13.48
N ASN A 67 -21.53 7.38 -13.82
CA ASN A 67 -22.40 6.35 -13.27
C ASN A 67 -22.23 6.30 -11.74
N ALA A 68 -23.31 6.59 -11.01
CA ALA A 68 -23.32 6.66 -9.54
C ALA A 68 -24.09 5.48 -8.90
N GLU A 69 -24.39 4.41 -9.63
CA GLU A 69 -25.15 3.25 -9.12
C GLU A 69 -24.43 2.53 -7.98
N ALA A 70 -23.11 2.63 -7.91
CA ALA A 70 -22.31 2.06 -6.83
C ALA A 70 -22.33 2.87 -5.52
N VAL A 71 -22.89 4.09 -5.52
CA VAL A 71 -22.91 4.96 -4.35
C VAL A 71 -24.00 4.50 -3.38
N HIS A 72 -23.61 4.21 -2.14
CA HIS A 72 -24.57 3.79 -1.11
C HIS A 72 -25.34 4.97 -0.50
N PHE A 73 -24.63 6.04 -0.12
CA PHE A 73 -25.15 7.29 0.44
C PHE A 73 -23.99 8.33 0.53
N PHE A 74 -24.31 9.59 0.84
CA PHE A 74 -23.29 10.63 1.01
C PHE A 74 -22.94 10.83 2.49
N CYS A 75 -21.66 11.06 2.78
CA CYS A 75 -21.15 11.10 4.16
C CYS A 75 -20.86 12.54 4.63
N ASN A 76 -21.03 12.78 5.92
CA ASN A 76 -20.52 13.93 6.65
C ASN A 76 -19.32 13.46 7.51
N TYR A 77 -18.12 13.61 6.97
CA TYR A 77 -16.90 13.10 7.61
C TYR A 77 -16.46 13.95 8.80
N GLU A 78 -16.80 15.24 8.80
CA GLU A 78 -16.52 16.18 9.89
C GLU A 78 -17.20 15.75 11.20
N GLU A 79 -18.41 15.19 11.10
CA GLU A 79 -19.15 14.63 12.23
C GLU A 79 -18.87 13.14 12.47
N SER A 80 -18.15 12.47 11.57
CA SER A 80 -17.79 11.05 11.76
C SER A 80 -16.64 10.91 12.76
N ARG A 81 -16.76 9.98 13.72
CA ARG A 81 -15.78 9.78 14.80
C ARG A 81 -15.68 8.31 15.18
N GLY A 82 -14.46 7.86 15.47
CA GLY A 82 -14.19 6.49 15.91
C GLY A 82 -14.77 5.47 14.94
N ASN A 83 -15.68 4.62 15.40
CA ASN A 83 -16.29 3.57 14.59
C ASN A 83 -17.59 4.01 13.90
N TYR A 84 -18.01 5.26 14.04
CA TYR A 84 -19.27 5.73 13.49
C TYR A 84 -19.09 6.64 12.28
N LEU A 85 -19.76 6.25 11.20
CA LEU A 85 -19.91 7.04 9.99
C LEU A 85 -21.24 7.80 10.06
N VAL A 86 -21.17 9.12 9.89
CA VAL A 86 -22.33 10.00 9.85
C VAL A 86 -22.63 10.33 8.39
N ASP A 87 -23.88 10.20 7.98
CA ASP A 87 -24.33 10.59 6.63
C ASP A 87 -24.81 12.05 6.57
N VAL A 88 -25.08 12.55 5.37
CA VAL A 88 -25.57 13.93 5.16
C VAL A 88 -27.02 14.15 5.61
N ASP A 89 -27.75 13.07 5.92
CA ASP A 89 -29.10 13.10 6.47
C ASP A 89 -29.09 13.05 8.02
N GLY A 90 -27.89 12.96 8.61
CA GLY A 90 -27.65 12.98 10.05
C GLY A 90 -27.85 11.63 10.73
N ASN A 91 -27.91 10.53 9.97
CA ASN A 91 -27.84 9.18 10.50
C ASN A 91 -26.42 8.89 10.96
N ARG A 92 -26.30 8.26 12.13
CA ARG A 92 -25.03 7.79 12.69
C ARG A 92 -25.03 6.27 12.73
N MET A 93 -24.18 5.65 11.94
CA MET A 93 -24.12 4.19 11.76
C MET A 93 -22.82 3.64 12.33
N LEU A 94 -22.88 2.48 13.00
CA LEU A 94 -21.69 1.72 13.34
C LEU A 94 -21.11 1.12 12.05
N ASP A 95 -19.94 1.60 11.66
CA ASP A 95 -19.30 1.21 10.41
C ASP A 95 -18.36 0.01 10.61
N LEU A 96 -18.86 -1.16 10.27
CA LEU A 96 -18.09 -2.41 10.25
C LEU A 96 -17.48 -2.72 8.86
N TYR A 97 -17.53 -1.76 7.93
CA TYR A 97 -16.99 -1.87 6.58
C TYR A 97 -15.75 -0.99 6.37
N SER A 98 -15.65 0.14 7.07
CA SER A 98 -14.45 1.00 7.20
C SER A 98 -13.84 1.44 5.87
N GLN A 99 -14.69 1.90 4.94
CA GLN A 99 -14.31 2.32 3.59
C GLN A 99 -13.54 1.23 2.83
N ILE A 100 -14.10 0.03 2.77
CA ILE A 100 -13.45 -1.14 2.16
C ILE A 100 -12.14 -1.48 2.91
N SER A 101 -12.21 -1.58 4.24
CA SER A 101 -11.09 -1.93 5.12
C SER A 101 -9.85 -1.01 4.98
N SER A 102 -10.06 0.28 4.72
CA SER A 102 -8.98 1.25 4.46
C SER A 102 -8.77 2.29 5.57
N VAL A 103 -9.71 2.43 6.52
CA VAL A 103 -9.57 3.33 7.66
C VAL A 103 -8.94 2.58 8.85
N PRO A 104 -7.69 2.86 9.25
CA PRO A 104 -6.95 2.00 10.17
C PRO A 104 -7.30 2.17 11.66
N ILE A 105 -7.66 3.39 12.09
CA ILE A 105 -7.84 3.74 13.52
C ILE A 105 -9.10 4.58 13.77
N GLY A 106 -10.11 4.43 12.91
CA GLY A 106 -11.38 5.15 12.99
C GLY A 106 -11.36 6.58 12.43
N TYR A 107 -12.55 7.15 12.30
CA TYR A 107 -12.78 8.48 11.74
C TYR A 107 -12.35 9.58 12.71
N SER A 108 -11.81 10.68 12.16
CA SER A 108 -11.45 11.90 12.91
C SER A 108 -10.57 11.67 14.15
N HIS A 109 -9.67 10.68 14.10
CA HIS A 109 -8.82 10.31 15.22
C HIS A 109 -8.01 11.51 15.76
N PRO A 110 -8.01 11.80 17.09
CA PRO A 110 -7.51 13.08 17.61
C PRO A 110 -6.00 13.25 17.39
N ALA A 111 -5.26 12.13 17.35
CA ALA A 111 -3.83 12.17 17.02
C ALA A 111 -3.57 12.61 15.56
N LEU A 112 -4.42 12.21 14.61
CA LEU A 112 -4.29 12.62 13.20
C LEU A 112 -4.70 14.08 13.03
N LEU A 113 -5.76 14.52 13.72
CA LEU A 113 -6.15 15.93 13.73
C LEU A 113 -5.02 16.82 14.29
N LYS A 114 -4.38 16.40 15.38
CA LYS A 114 -3.20 17.09 15.93
C LYS A 114 -2.09 17.22 14.89
N LEU A 115 -1.81 16.17 14.10
CA LEU A 115 -0.79 16.23 13.03
C LEU A 115 -1.12 17.27 11.96
N VAL A 116 -2.38 17.38 11.55
CA VAL A 116 -2.80 18.37 10.54
C VAL A 116 -2.72 19.80 11.10
N GLN A 117 -3.02 19.99 12.39
CA GLN A 117 -2.99 21.30 13.05
C GLN A 117 -1.57 21.81 13.34
N GLN A 118 -0.55 20.95 13.32
CA GLN A 118 0.84 21.35 13.53
C GLN A 118 1.36 22.20 12.35
N PRO A 119 1.75 23.47 12.54
CA PRO A 119 2.19 24.35 11.45
C PRO A 119 3.38 23.79 10.66
N GLN A 120 4.29 23.06 11.31
CA GLN A 120 5.45 22.44 10.67
C GLN A 120 5.09 21.40 9.61
N ASN A 121 3.89 20.82 9.67
CA ASN A 121 3.45 19.80 8.71
C ASN A 121 2.79 20.41 7.46
N ALA A 122 2.51 21.72 7.45
CA ALA A 122 1.80 22.38 6.35
C ALA A 122 2.50 22.14 4.99
N SER A 123 3.83 22.25 4.96
CA SER A 123 4.63 22.02 3.75
C SER A 123 4.43 20.61 3.18
N THR A 124 4.31 19.59 4.04
CA THR A 124 4.10 18.19 3.61
C THR A 124 2.80 18.02 2.83
N PHE A 125 1.75 18.79 3.14
CA PHE A 125 0.45 18.69 2.47
C PHE A 125 0.40 19.45 1.14
N ILE A 126 1.14 20.56 1.01
CA ILE A 126 1.06 21.44 -0.18
C ILE A 126 2.20 21.22 -1.18
N ASN A 127 3.35 20.69 -0.75
CA ASN A 127 4.53 20.49 -1.59
C ASN A 127 4.75 18.99 -1.84
N ARG A 128 4.07 18.43 -2.85
CA ARG A 128 4.17 17.01 -3.23
C ARG A 128 5.39 16.78 -4.14
N PRO A 129 6.45 16.07 -3.69
CA PRO A 129 7.66 15.88 -4.47
C PRO A 129 7.57 14.70 -5.43
N ALA A 130 8.43 14.70 -6.45
CA ALA A 130 8.80 13.50 -7.19
C ALA A 130 9.80 12.68 -6.34
N LEU A 131 9.28 11.81 -5.47
CA LEU A 131 10.07 11.13 -4.43
C LEU A 131 11.28 10.32 -4.93
N GLY A 132 11.23 9.82 -6.18
CA GLY A 132 12.35 9.07 -6.77
C GLY A 132 13.58 9.91 -7.12
N ILE A 133 13.44 11.25 -7.18
CA ILE A 133 14.52 12.16 -7.59
C ILE A 133 14.76 13.30 -6.60
N LEU A 134 13.72 13.78 -5.91
CA LEU A 134 13.79 14.94 -5.00
C LEU A 134 13.04 14.63 -3.68
N PRO A 135 13.50 13.65 -2.88
CA PRO A 135 12.87 13.35 -1.61
C PRO A 135 13.07 14.48 -0.60
N PRO A 136 12.12 14.70 0.33
CA PRO A 136 12.30 15.65 1.42
C PRO A 136 13.35 15.13 2.41
N GLU A 137 13.94 16.05 3.18
CA GLU A 137 15.01 15.77 4.14
C GLU A 137 14.66 14.63 5.12
N ASN A 138 13.43 14.64 5.64
CA ASN A 138 12.98 13.68 6.64
C ASN A 138 12.46 12.34 6.07
N PHE A 139 12.56 12.10 4.76
CA PHE A 139 11.93 10.96 4.10
C PHE A 139 12.36 9.62 4.70
N VAL A 140 13.68 9.41 4.89
CA VAL A 140 14.22 8.15 5.41
C VAL A 140 13.78 7.91 6.86
N GLU A 141 13.82 8.94 7.71
CA GLU A 141 13.37 8.79 9.10
C GLU A 141 11.87 8.50 9.18
N LYS A 142 11.04 9.11 8.33
CA LYS A 142 9.60 8.79 8.33
C LYS A 142 9.34 7.38 7.85
N LEU A 143 10.14 6.83 6.93
CA LEU A 143 10.08 5.42 6.56
C LEU A 143 10.48 4.50 7.73
N ARG A 144 11.49 4.88 8.53
CA ARG A 144 11.90 4.12 9.73
C ARG A 144 10.81 4.06 10.79
N GLU A 145 10.19 5.19 11.08
CA GLU A 145 9.11 5.30 12.06
C GLU A 145 7.80 4.62 11.61
N SER A 146 7.66 4.35 10.31
CA SER A 146 6.45 3.73 9.74
C SER A 146 6.75 2.37 9.12
N LEU A 147 6.93 2.29 7.80
CA LEU A 147 6.95 1.05 7.02
C LEU A 147 8.11 0.11 7.40
N LEU A 148 9.29 0.63 7.69
CA LEU A 148 10.45 -0.21 8.04
C LEU A 148 10.37 -0.76 9.47
N SER A 149 9.61 -0.12 10.37
CA SER A 149 9.39 -0.64 11.73
C SER A 149 8.60 -1.95 11.75
N VAL A 150 7.84 -2.21 10.68
CA VAL A 150 7.00 -3.41 10.50
C VAL A 150 7.47 -4.27 9.32
N ALA A 151 8.75 -4.17 8.95
CA ALA A 151 9.31 -4.90 7.82
C ALA A 151 9.20 -6.44 8.02
N PRO A 152 8.68 -7.18 7.01
CA PRO A 152 8.64 -8.64 7.07
C PRO A 152 10.05 -9.26 7.16
N LYS A 153 10.14 -10.44 7.79
CA LYS A 153 11.41 -11.17 7.93
C LYS A 153 12.03 -11.46 6.56
N GLY A 154 13.31 -11.14 6.41
CA GLY A 154 14.07 -11.38 5.17
C GLY A 154 13.85 -10.32 4.07
N MET A 155 12.97 -9.34 4.28
CA MET A 155 12.71 -8.26 3.32
C MET A 155 13.33 -6.95 3.81
N SER A 156 14.53 -6.64 3.32
CA SER A 156 15.27 -5.43 3.72
C SER A 156 15.09 -4.24 2.77
N GLN A 157 14.41 -4.44 1.65
CA GLN A 157 14.20 -3.42 0.60
C GLN A 157 12.75 -2.92 0.64
N LEU A 158 12.56 -1.64 0.32
CA LEU A 158 11.24 -0.99 0.31
C LEU A 158 11.17 0.04 -0.83
N ILE A 159 10.07 0.00 -1.58
CA ILE A 159 9.70 1.03 -2.57
C ILE A 159 8.26 1.44 -2.27
N THR A 160 7.99 2.74 -2.20
CA THR A 160 6.64 3.26 -1.95
C THR A 160 5.86 3.43 -3.25
N MET A 161 4.55 3.16 -3.18
CA MET A 161 3.58 3.31 -4.26
C MET A 161 2.30 3.92 -3.70
N ALA A 162 1.46 4.49 -4.57
CA ALA A 162 0.30 5.27 -4.14
C ALA A 162 -0.97 4.43 -3.88
N CYS A 163 -1.09 3.24 -4.48
CA CYS A 163 -2.26 2.37 -4.30
C CYS A 163 -1.89 0.89 -4.49
N GLY A 164 -2.82 -0.02 -4.15
CA GLY A 164 -2.61 -1.46 -4.27
C GLY A 164 -2.31 -1.93 -5.70
N SER A 165 -2.98 -1.37 -6.71
CA SER A 165 -2.74 -1.77 -8.11
C SER A 165 -1.31 -1.45 -8.55
N CYS A 166 -0.82 -0.22 -8.36
CA CYS A 166 0.54 0.13 -8.78
C CYS A 166 1.62 -0.53 -7.91
N SER A 167 1.31 -0.89 -6.65
CA SER A 167 2.15 -1.77 -5.86
C SER A 167 2.32 -3.13 -6.53
N ASN A 168 1.22 -3.79 -6.96
CA ASN A 168 1.28 -5.09 -7.62
C ASN A 168 1.93 -5.02 -9.01
N GLU A 169 1.59 -4.04 -9.85
CA GLU A 169 2.22 -3.85 -11.17
C GLU A 169 3.74 -3.72 -11.07
N ASN A 170 4.24 -2.91 -10.13
CA ASN A 170 5.68 -2.74 -9.95
C ASN A 170 6.33 -3.96 -9.27
N ALA A 171 5.60 -4.70 -8.43
CA ALA A 171 6.06 -5.99 -7.92
C ALA A 171 6.24 -7.00 -9.06
N PHE A 172 5.28 -7.11 -9.98
CA PHE A 172 5.38 -7.98 -11.17
C PHE A 172 6.57 -7.60 -12.05
N LYS A 173 6.74 -6.31 -12.36
CA LYS A 173 7.93 -5.84 -13.10
C LYS A 173 9.24 -6.17 -12.39
N THR A 174 9.29 -5.99 -11.06
CA THR A 174 10.48 -6.34 -10.26
C THR A 174 10.78 -7.84 -10.36
N ILE A 175 9.75 -8.70 -10.31
CA ILE A 175 9.89 -10.15 -10.48
C ILE A 175 10.39 -10.49 -11.89
N PHE A 176 9.83 -9.90 -12.94
CA PHE A 176 10.26 -10.14 -14.32
C PHE A 176 11.71 -9.69 -14.55
N MET A 177 12.09 -8.52 -14.04
CA MET A 177 13.47 -8.02 -14.11
C MET A 177 14.44 -8.95 -13.37
N TRP A 178 14.07 -9.41 -12.18
CA TRP A 178 14.86 -10.38 -11.42
C TRP A 178 15.01 -11.71 -12.16
N TYR A 179 13.93 -12.21 -12.76
CA TYR A 179 13.95 -13.46 -13.50
C TYR A 179 14.82 -13.35 -14.76
N ARG A 180 14.68 -12.28 -15.55
CA ARG A 180 15.59 -11.99 -16.68
C ARG A 180 17.03 -11.84 -16.24
N SER A 181 17.29 -11.16 -15.12
CA SER A 181 18.65 -11.04 -14.59
C SER A 181 19.26 -12.40 -14.25
N LYS A 182 18.45 -13.36 -13.80
CA LYS A 182 18.91 -14.72 -13.50
C LYS A 182 19.25 -15.49 -14.77
N GLU A 183 18.41 -15.41 -15.81
CA GLU A 183 18.67 -16.07 -17.10
C GLU A 183 19.89 -15.48 -17.82
N ARG A 184 20.01 -14.15 -17.82
CA ARG A 184 21.09 -13.43 -18.51
C ARG A 184 22.42 -13.45 -17.73
N GLY A 185 22.38 -13.72 -16.43
CA GLY A 185 23.55 -13.67 -15.56
C GLY A 185 24.14 -12.26 -15.48
N GLN A 186 25.49 -12.16 -15.50
CA GLN A 186 26.21 -10.88 -15.40
C GLN A 186 26.43 -10.19 -16.75
N THR A 187 25.71 -10.59 -17.80
CA THR A 187 25.82 -9.97 -19.12
C THR A 187 24.90 -8.74 -19.24
N GLY A 188 25.37 -7.73 -19.97
CA GLY A 188 24.58 -6.54 -20.28
C GLY A 188 23.41 -6.86 -21.24
N PHE A 189 22.52 -5.88 -21.45
CA PHE A 189 21.45 -6.01 -22.43
C PHE A 189 22.01 -6.20 -23.84
N SER A 190 21.43 -7.12 -24.61
CA SER A 190 21.80 -7.26 -26.02
C SER A 190 21.22 -6.10 -26.85
N LYS A 191 21.86 -5.80 -27.99
CA LYS A 191 21.33 -4.79 -28.91
C LYS A 191 19.91 -5.15 -29.38
N GLU A 192 19.67 -6.43 -29.66
CA GLU A 192 18.35 -6.94 -30.06
C GLU A 192 17.30 -6.76 -28.96
N GLU A 193 17.63 -7.02 -27.69
CA GLU A 193 16.73 -6.76 -26.56
C GLU A 193 16.37 -5.27 -26.45
N LEU A 194 17.35 -4.38 -26.65
CA LEU A 194 17.14 -2.93 -26.60
C LEU A 194 16.28 -2.41 -27.76
N GLU A 195 16.41 -2.98 -28.94
CA GLU A 195 15.63 -2.58 -30.13
C GLU A 195 14.20 -3.13 -30.07
N THR A 196 14.05 -4.42 -29.73
CA THR A 196 12.74 -5.11 -29.74
C THR A 196 11.83 -4.71 -28.58
N CYS A 197 12.39 -4.34 -27.41
CA CYS A 197 11.56 -3.90 -26.28
C CYS A 197 10.79 -2.60 -26.56
N MET A 198 11.33 -1.73 -27.42
CA MET A 198 10.71 -0.45 -27.78
C MET A 198 9.49 -0.61 -28.70
N VAL A 199 9.30 -1.81 -29.28
CA VAL A 199 8.19 -2.14 -30.18
C VAL A 199 7.38 -3.34 -29.69
N ASN A 200 7.43 -3.62 -28.38
CA ASN A 200 6.68 -4.68 -27.70
C ASN A 200 6.94 -6.10 -28.25
N GLN A 201 8.18 -6.39 -28.70
CA GLN A 201 8.56 -7.69 -29.26
C GLN A 201 9.63 -8.40 -28.42
N ALA A 202 9.65 -9.73 -28.54
CA ALA A 202 10.76 -10.55 -28.03
C ALA A 202 12.04 -10.31 -28.85
N PRO A 203 13.24 -10.51 -28.26
CA PRO A 203 13.50 -10.94 -26.87
C PRO A 203 13.40 -9.82 -25.83
N GLY A 204 13.24 -8.56 -26.24
CA GLY A 204 13.18 -7.40 -25.35
C GLY A 204 11.97 -7.39 -24.42
N CYS A 205 10.82 -7.88 -24.91
CA CYS A 205 9.61 -8.14 -24.13
C CYS A 205 9.41 -9.66 -23.98
N PRO A 206 9.84 -10.27 -22.86
CA PRO A 206 9.71 -11.70 -22.66
C PRO A 206 8.25 -12.12 -22.44
N ASP A 207 7.89 -13.30 -22.92
CA ASP A 207 6.56 -13.90 -22.72
C ASP A 207 6.49 -14.67 -21.40
N TYR A 208 6.63 -13.93 -20.30
CA TYR A 208 6.54 -14.48 -18.95
C TYR A 208 5.13 -14.41 -18.39
N SER A 209 4.85 -15.26 -17.41
CA SER A 209 3.56 -15.32 -16.72
C SER A 209 3.71 -15.13 -15.22
N ILE A 210 2.64 -14.62 -14.60
CA ILE A 210 2.44 -14.62 -13.15
C ILE A 210 1.30 -15.57 -12.85
N LEU A 211 1.59 -16.62 -12.07
CA LEU A 211 0.55 -17.54 -11.60
C LEU A 211 -0.34 -16.83 -10.57
N SER A 212 -1.66 -16.95 -10.73
CA SER A 212 -2.68 -16.42 -9.82
C SER A 212 -3.72 -17.50 -9.49
N PHE A 213 -4.56 -17.23 -8.49
CA PHE A 213 -5.55 -18.19 -7.98
C PHE A 213 -6.98 -17.74 -8.28
N MET A 214 -7.87 -18.70 -8.50
CA MET A 214 -9.32 -18.44 -8.60
C MET A 214 -9.82 -17.79 -7.30
N GLY A 215 -10.68 -16.77 -7.43
CA GLY A 215 -11.17 -15.97 -6.31
C GLY A 215 -10.25 -14.81 -5.89
N ALA A 216 -9.07 -14.65 -6.51
CA ALA A 216 -8.14 -13.56 -6.17
C ALA A 216 -8.64 -12.18 -6.61
N PHE A 217 -8.18 -11.13 -5.90
CA PHE A 217 -8.36 -9.73 -6.28
C PHE A 217 -7.05 -8.97 -6.05
N HIS A 218 -6.42 -8.50 -7.14
CA HIS A 218 -5.11 -7.84 -7.12
C HIS A 218 -5.15 -6.40 -7.67
N GLY A 219 -6.31 -5.90 -8.07
CA GLY A 219 -6.49 -4.57 -8.62
C GLY A 219 -7.17 -4.61 -9.98
N ARG A 220 -7.21 -3.47 -10.65
CA ARG A 220 -7.99 -3.29 -11.90
C ARG A 220 -7.22 -2.67 -13.06
N THR A 221 -5.94 -2.33 -12.88
CA THR A 221 -5.06 -2.04 -14.02
C THR A 221 -4.80 -3.34 -14.78
N MET A 222 -4.47 -3.28 -16.07
CA MET A 222 -4.46 -4.47 -16.94
C MET A 222 -3.59 -5.63 -16.40
N GLY A 223 -2.39 -5.36 -15.87
CA GLY A 223 -1.53 -6.41 -15.29
C GLY A 223 -2.11 -7.00 -14.00
N CYS A 224 -2.67 -6.15 -13.13
CA CYS A 224 -3.39 -6.61 -11.93
C CYS A 224 -4.67 -7.38 -12.27
N LEU A 225 -5.38 -6.98 -13.33
CA LEU A 225 -6.63 -7.59 -13.73
C LEU A 225 -6.41 -8.99 -14.30
N ALA A 226 -5.32 -9.21 -15.06
CA ALA A 226 -4.93 -10.53 -15.54
C ALA A 226 -4.68 -11.55 -14.41
N THR A 227 -4.42 -11.06 -13.19
CA THR A 227 -4.24 -11.89 -11.99
C THR A 227 -5.45 -11.85 -11.04
N THR A 228 -6.53 -11.15 -11.41
CA THR A 228 -7.76 -11.01 -10.61
C THR A 228 -8.87 -11.92 -11.16
N HIS A 229 -9.46 -12.74 -10.30
CA HIS A 229 -10.46 -13.76 -10.64
C HIS A 229 -11.65 -13.74 -9.66
N SER A 230 -12.16 -12.55 -9.33
CA SER A 230 -13.12 -12.35 -8.23
C SER A 230 -14.60 -12.37 -8.65
N LYS A 231 -14.95 -11.69 -9.75
CA LYS A 231 -16.32 -11.61 -10.29
C LYS A 231 -16.29 -11.68 -11.81
N ALA A 232 -17.29 -12.33 -12.40
CA ALA A 232 -17.40 -12.48 -13.85
C ALA A 232 -17.42 -11.13 -14.60
N ILE A 233 -18.07 -10.10 -14.04
CA ILE A 233 -18.16 -8.79 -14.69
C ILE A 233 -16.80 -8.11 -14.89
N LEU A 234 -15.85 -8.33 -13.98
CA LEU A 234 -14.48 -7.82 -14.10
C LEU A 234 -13.68 -8.57 -15.18
N LEU A 235 -14.10 -9.77 -15.56
CA LEU A 235 -13.48 -10.55 -16.63
C LEU A 235 -14.12 -10.25 -18.00
N ILE A 236 -15.40 -9.90 -18.02
CA ILE A 236 -16.19 -9.70 -19.25
C ILE A 236 -16.12 -8.25 -19.74
N CYS A 237 -16.29 -7.27 -18.84
CA CYS A 237 -16.46 -5.87 -19.23
C CYS A 237 -15.13 -5.12 -19.38
N ASP A 238 -14.08 -5.54 -18.66
CA ASP A 238 -12.78 -4.85 -18.68
C ASP A 238 -11.85 -5.34 -19.82
N PHE A 239 -12.23 -6.40 -20.55
CA PHE A 239 -11.50 -6.96 -21.70
C PHE A 239 -12.22 -6.78 -23.05
N CYS A 240 -13.31 -6.00 -23.11
CA CYS A 240 -13.95 -5.71 -24.40
C CYS A 240 -13.11 -4.62 -25.13
N PRO A 241 -12.53 -4.93 -26.31
CA PRO A 241 -11.71 -3.98 -27.07
C PRO A 241 -12.51 -2.75 -27.55
#